data_AF-A0A429ENP8-F1
#
_entry.id   AF-A0A429ENP8-F1
#
_cell.length_a   1.000
_cell.length_b   1.000
_cell.length_c   1.000
_cell.angle_alpha   90.00
_cell.angle_beta   90.00
_cell.angle_gamma   90.00
#
_symmetry.space_group_name_H-M   'P 1'
#
loop_
_entity.id
_entity.type
_entity.pdbx_description
1 polymer ?
#
loop_
_entity_poly.entity_id
_entity_poly.type
_entity_poly.pdbx_seq_one_letter_code
_entity_poly.pdbx_strand_id
1 'polypeptide(L)'
;LSAVAAGFQSLARGTGRHFGGGDVRQTIVEMESAFLFVTAAGQGTCLAVIADANVDVGHIAYEMAILVRRVGQHVATNPRSGTP
;
A
#
# COMPACT_ATOMS: atom_id res chain seq x y z
N LEU A 1 11.32 2.48 5.47
CA LEU A 1 10.25 1.90 4.62
C LEU A 1 9.09 2.88 4.38
N SER A 2 8.56 3.59 5.39
CA SER A 2 7.38 4.46 5.21
C SER A 2 7.53 5.55 4.15
N ALA A 3 8.69 6.21 4.05
CA ALA A 3 8.96 7.21 3.01
C ALA A 3 8.91 6.61 1.60
N VAL A 4 9.49 5.41 1.43
CA VAL A 4 9.48 4.66 0.16
C VAL A 4 8.05 4.25 -0.21
N ALA A 5 7.29 3.74 0.75
CA ALA A 5 5.88 3.39 0.56
C ALA A 5 5.02 4.61 0.16
N ALA A 6 5.23 5.75 0.82
CA ALA A 6 4.55 7.00 0.48
C ALA A 6 4.92 7.50 -0.93
N GLY A 7 6.19 7.39 -1.32
CA GLY A 7 6.65 7.69 -2.67
C GLY A 7 5.97 6.82 -3.73
N PHE A 8 5.97 5.50 -3.54
CA PHE A 8 5.27 4.57 -4.44
C PHE A 8 3.77 4.85 -4.52
N GLN A 9 3.11 5.08 -3.39
CA GLN A 9 1.68 5.38 -3.35
C GLN A 9 1.35 6.69 -4.09
N SER A 10 2.22 7.71 -3.99
CA SER A 10 2.05 8.97 -4.73
C SER A 10 2.20 8.76 -6.24
N LEU A 11 3.25 8.05 -6.66
CA LEU A 11 3.51 7.73 -8.07
C LEU A 11 2.39 6.88 -8.65
N ALA A 12 1.99 5.81 -7.98
CA ALA A 12 0.89 4.94 -8.39
C ALA A 12 -0.40 5.73 -8.62
N ARG A 13 -0.80 6.57 -7.65
CA ARG A 13 -1.97 7.46 -7.78
C ARG A 13 -1.83 8.42 -8.96
N GLY A 14 -0.64 8.96 -9.19
CA GLY A 14 -0.33 9.80 -10.35
C GLY A 14 -0.52 9.06 -11.67
N THR A 15 0.06 7.87 -11.79
CA THR A 15 -0.01 7.00 -12.97
C THR A 15 -1.46 6.60 -13.29
N GLY A 16 -2.23 6.16 -12.29
CA GLY A 16 -3.63 5.78 -12.49
C GLY A 16 -4.49 6.91 -13.06
N ARG A 17 -4.26 8.15 -12.59
CA ARG A 17 -4.91 9.35 -13.14
C ARG A 17 -4.39 9.71 -14.52
N HIS A 18 -3.07 9.73 -14.70
CA HIS A 18 -2.42 10.21 -15.92
C HIS A 18 -2.72 9.32 -17.13
N PHE A 19 -2.76 8.01 -16.92
CA PHE A 19 -3.03 7.04 -17.99
C PHE A 19 -4.50 6.57 -18.03
N GLY A 20 -5.38 7.14 -17.20
CA GLY A 20 -6.81 6.76 -17.17
C GLY A 20 -7.07 5.32 -16.68
N GLY A 21 -6.13 4.73 -15.94
CA GLY A 21 -6.22 3.36 -15.41
C GLY A 21 -7.07 3.21 -14.14
N GLY A 22 -7.58 4.33 -13.59
CA GLY A 22 -8.40 4.34 -12.38
C GLY A 22 -7.59 4.15 -11.10
N ASP A 23 -8.26 3.65 -10.05
CA ASP A 23 -7.64 3.44 -8.74
C ASP A 23 -6.62 2.30 -8.77
N VAL A 24 -5.39 2.61 -8.37
CA VAL A 24 -4.34 1.59 -8.28
C VAL A 24 -4.60 0.67 -7.08
N ARG A 25 -4.70 -0.63 -7.37
CA ARG A 25 -4.93 -1.66 -6.36
C ARG A 25 -3.68 -1.96 -5.54
N GLN A 26 -2.52 -2.03 -6.18
CA GLN A 26 -1.26 -2.41 -5.56
C GLN A 26 -0.06 -2.02 -6.43
N THR A 27 1.06 -1.74 -5.79
CA THR A 27 2.40 -1.64 -6.40
C THR A 27 3.23 -2.84 -5.96
N ILE A 28 3.94 -3.46 -6.89
CA ILE A 28 4.87 -4.58 -6.64
C ILE A 28 6.21 -4.19 -7.23
N VAL A 29 7.27 -4.28 -6.42
CA VAL A 29 8.65 -4.12 -6.84
C VAL A 29 9.37 -5.43 -6.60
N GLU A 30 9.84 -6.05 -7.67
CA GLU A 30 10.66 -7.26 -7.64
C GLU A 30 12.14 -6.86 -7.64
N MET A 31 12.89 -7.45 -6.71
CA MET A 31 14.33 -7.30 -6.55
C MET A 31 14.95 -8.69 -6.59
N GLU A 32 16.26 -8.77 -6.79
CA GLU A 32 16.99 -10.05 -6.91
C GLU A 32 16.72 -11.02 -5.76
N SER A 33 16.58 -10.52 -4.53
CA SER A 33 16.40 -11.34 -3.33
C SER A 33 15.14 -11.02 -2.54
N ALA A 34 14.26 -10.14 -3.05
CA ALA A 34 13.10 -9.71 -2.29
C ALA A 34 11.98 -9.11 -3.16
N PHE A 35 10.78 -9.07 -2.59
CA PHE A 35 9.63 -8.35 -3.11
C PHE A 35 9.20 -7.26 -2.14
N LEU A 36 8.85 -6.08 -2.67
CA LEU A 36 8.15 -5.03 -1.94
C LEU A 36 6.74 -4.87 -2.50
N PHE A 37 5.76 -5.00 -1.62
CA PHE A 37 4.35 -4.80 -1.92
C PHE A 37 3.87 -3.53 -1.20
N VAL A 38 3.18 -2.65 -1.93
CA VAL A 38 2.56 -1.44 -1.37
C VAL A 38 1.11 -1.37 -1.82
N THR A 39 0.17 -1.25 -0.88
CA THR A 39 -1.27 -1.12 -1.19
C THR A 39 -1.92 -0.07 -0.30
N ALA A 40 -3.06 0.47 -0.75
CA ALA A 40 -3.88 1.37 0.05
C ALA A 40 -4.48 0.61 1.25
N ALA A 41 -4.39 1.19 2.45
CA ALA A 41 -4.89 0.57 3.69
C ALA A 41 -6.02 1.39 4.34
N GLY A 42 -6.67 2.27 3.55
CA GLY A 42 -7.63 3.25 4.03
C GLY A 42 -7.35 4.66 3.48
N GLN A 43 -8.15 5.64 3.90
CA GLN A 43 -7.98 7.02 3.49
C GLN A 43 -6.69 7.60 4.11
N GLY A 44 -5.77 8.03 3.26
CA GLY A 44 -4.49 8.60 3.68
C GLY A 44 -3.47 7.59 4.21
N THR A 45 -3.76 6.28 4.15
CA THR A 45 -2.91 5.22 4.72
C THR A 45 -2.50 4.21 3.66
N CYS A 46 -1.33 3.60 3.86
CA CYS A 46 -0.84 2.51 3.02
C CYS A 46 -0.16 1.44 3.87
N LEU A 47 -0.21 0.20 3.40
CA LEU A 47 0.52 -0.92 3.96
C LEU A 47 1.68 -1.24 3.02
N ALA A 48 2.88 -1.42 3.59
CA ALA A 48 4.06 -1.86 2.88
C ALA A 48 4.62 -3.13 3.50
N VAL A 49 4.88 -4.14 2.69
CA VAL A 49 5.43 -5.44 3.11
C VAL A 49 6.66 -5.75 2.27
N ILE A 50 7.76 -6.11 2.92
CA ILE A 50 8.95 -6.67 2.28
C ILE A 50 9.01 -8.16 2.59
N ALA A 51 9.23 -8.98 1.57
CA ALA A 51 9.34 -10.44 1.68
C ALA A 51 10.58 -10.91 0.91
N ASP A 52 11.18 -12.01 1.38
CA ASP A 52 12.28 -12.67 0.67
C ASP A 52 11.78 -13.29 -0.65
N ALA A 53 12.64 -13.38 -1.66
CA ALA A 53 12.29 -13.93 -2.98
C ALA A 53 11.86 -15.41 -2.93
N ASN A 54 12.24 -16.14 -1.89
CA ASN A 54 11.85 -17.55 -1.72
C ASN A 54 10.43 -17.74 -1.14
N VAL A 55 9.71 -16.67 -0.83
CA VAL A 55 8.37 -16.74 -0.26
C VAL A 55 7.31 -16.83 -1.36
N ASP A 56 6.28 -17.65 -1.13
CA ASP A 56 5.10 -17.71 -2.00
C ASP A 56 4.38 -16.35 -2.04
N VAL A 57 4.43 -15.71 -3.22
CA VAL A 57 3.82 -14.40 -3.48
C VAL A 57 2.30 -14.43 -3.27
N GLY A 58 1.64 -15.55 -3.60
CA GLY A 58 0.21 -15.74 -3.36
C GLY A 58 -0.13 -15.74 -1.87
N HIS A 59 0.73 -16.34 -1.05
CA HIS A 59 0.56 -16.35 0.41
C HIS A 59 0.73 -14.94 1.01
N ILE A 60 1.73 -14.18 0.56
CA ILE A 60 1.92 -12.78 0.97
C ILE A 60 0.71 -11.93 0.58
N ALA A 61 0.20 -12.05 -0.65
CA ALA A 61 -0.95 -11.29 -1.10
C ALA A 61 -2.21 -11.60 -0.28
N TYR A 62 -2.43 -12.87 0.09
CA TYR A 62 -3.54 -13.30 0.94
C TYR A 62 -3.48 -12.67 2.34
N GLU A 63 -2.34 -12.80 3.02
CA GLU A 63 -2.13 -12.22 4.35
C GLU A 63 -2.23 -10.69 4.32
N MET A 64 -1.68 -10.04 3.29
CA MET A 64 -1.81 -8.60 3.10
C MET A 64 -3.27 -8.16 2.96
N ALA A 65 -4.10 -8.88 2.20
CA ALA A 65 -5.51 -8.58 2.06
C ALA A 65 -6.26 -8.68 3.39
N ILE A 66 -5.92 -9.68 4.22
CA ILE A 66 -6.45 -9.81 5.58
C ILE A 66 -5.99 -8.65 6.46
N LEU A 67 -4.69 -8.32 6.42
CA LEU A 67 -4.11 -7.26 7.23
C LEU A 67 -4.75 -5.90 6.91
N VAL A 68 -4.89 -5.56 5.63
CA VAL A 68 -5.55 -4.33 5.18
C VAL A 68 -6.99 -4.24 5.70
N ARG A 69 -7.74 -5.35 5.65
CA ARG A 69 -9.12 -5.37 6.19
C ARG A 69 -9.15 -5.13 7.69
N ARG A 70 -8.24 -5.73 8.45
CA ARG A 70 -8.17 -5.58 9.92
C ARG A 70 -7.69 -4.18 10.32
N VAL A 71 -6.67 -3.67 9.64
CA VAL A 71 -6.05 -2.36 9.92
C VAL A 71 -6.97 -1.22 9.48
N GLY A 72 -7.69 -1.36 8.36
CA GLY A 72 -8.65 -0.36 7.89
C GLY A 72 -9.76 -0.03 8.91
N GLN A 73 -10.07 -0.96 9.83
CA GLN A 73 -11.02 -0.71 10.92
C GLN A 73 -10.45 0.12 12.08
N HIS A 74 -9.12 0.24 12.18
CA HIS A 74 -8.43 0.81 13.35
C HIS A 74 -7.59 2.06 13.05
N VAL A 75 -7.29 2.36 11.77
CA VAL A 75 -6.39 3.47 11.39
C VAL A 75 -7.15 4.73 10.93
N ALA A 76 -8.45 4.81 11.21
CA ALA A 76 -9.20 6.04 11.00
C ALA A 76 -8.84 7.07 12.08
N THR A 77 -7.86 7.92 11.81
CA THR A 77 -7.61 9.12 12.62
C THR A 77 -8.47 10.25 12.07
N ASN A 78 -9.42 10.75 12.87
CA ASN A 78 -10.22 11.90 12.45
C ASN A 78 -9.31 13.10 12.13
N PRO A 79 -9.61 13.86 11.06
CA PRO A 79 -8.91 15.11 10.79
C PRO A 79 -8.94 15.97 12.04
N ARG A 80 -7.82 16.61 12.37
CA ARG A 80 -7.80 17.58 13.46
C ARG A 80 -8.79 18.67 13.09
N SER A 81 -9.90 18.76 13.80
CA SER A 81 -10.83 19.88 13.69
C SER A 81 -10.05 21.12 14.05
N GLY A 82 -9.60 21.87 13.05
CA GLY A 82 -9.04 23.19 13.28
C GLY A 82 -10.12 24.02 13.94
N THR A 83 -9.91 24.42 15.18
CA THR A 83 -10.65 25.52 15.76
C THR A 83 -10.43 26.73 14.85
N PRO A 84 -11.51 27.41 14.38
CA PRO A 84 -11.41 28.54 13.47
C PRO A 84 -10.65 29.73 14.06
#